data_AF-A0A1B0D8J0-F1
#
_entry.id   AF-A0A1B0D8J0-F1
#
_cell.length_a   1.000
_cell.length_b   1.000
_cell.length_c   1.000
_cell.angle_alpha   90.00
_cell.angle_beta   90.00
_cell.angle_gamma   90.00
#
_symmetry.space_group_name_H-M   'P 1'
#
loop_
_entity.id
_entity.type
_entity.pdbx_description
1 polymer ?
#
loop_
_entity_poly.entity_id
_entity_poly.type
_entity_poly.pdbx_seq_one_letter_code
_entity_poly.pdbx_strand_id
1 'polypeptide(L)'
;MLVPKVNLKYLLVLIVWIFVVIATVYVFNFVVIYDPPGYVDGNRSRTTLIREYLTSGQYSQLVDVANEMELLVDPMRERDFNEVVRDIETKVPFLPLDFWARQTLIGRKKMKPQCGKFPSIFELEINNDLWQTQHTSNGTYQLFGAYMDNRKSNANDQWYVRILGMIDRVDTHLPMFCQIWYDQQEKPVTVPLEQYHYIWIKSWGNAFNGQYQPYLMSCPIPWDLRHLVPVSVSLVEQQCATATNNLKVMYNRPLDNEKKMFAVCVKGLDFPYEDLSVRLVEWIELLGILGADKIYFYDLQIHPNMSKVLKHYQRLDRVDVSKLTLPAGNPNIPGLQHLFLTEKLYQKRQNEIIPYNDCLYKNMYKYQYITLLDIDEVIMPKRNIKDWKELMETISDKADHGSPLPFPSYNFRNVYFLHSHHHPDKKSPESRDIPEFLHMLQHTNRAAIFSAPNEHVKCIHRADRILTLHNHFAMNCLQGSCAAYEIDVDDAQLQHYRSDCVTTVHRKCENMTEFFVPDKNIYKYKDDLIKRSLKTLYQLGFLKLRNYSTTSN
;
A
#
# COMPACT_ATOMS: atom_id res chain seq x y z
N MET A 1 26.48 27.38 59.76
CA MET A 1 25.75 26.18 59.29
C MET A 1 25.99 26.03 57.80
N LEU A 2 26.84 25.08 57.42
CA LEU A 2 27.18 24.76 56.03
C LEU A 2 26.07 23.86 55.46
N VAL A 3 25.35 24.35 54.46
CA VAL A 3 24.45 23.52 53.64
C VAL A 3 25.30 22.89 52.53
N PRO A 4 25.34 21.56 52.36
CA PRO A 4 26.14 20.96 51.31
C PRO A 4 25.48 21.22 49.95
N LYS A 5 26.26 21.78 49.02
CA LYS A 5 25.89 21.86 47.60
C LYS A 5 25.79 20.44 47.05
N VAL A 6 24.58 19.92 46.94
CA VAL A 6 24.32 18.67 46.22
C VAL A 6 24.64 18.91 44.75
N ASN A 7 25.62 18.17 44.26
CA ASN A 7 26.14 18.29 42.90
C ASN A 7 25.10 17.71 41.93
N LEU A 8 24.36 18.59 41.25
CA LEU A 8 23.22 18.28 40.38
C LEU A 8 23.53 17.23 39.30
N LYS A 9 24.82 17.11 38.89
CA LYS A 9 25.28 16.07 37.97
C LYS A 9 25.13 14.66 38.52
N TYR A 10 25.37 14.44 39.82
CA TYR A 10 25.21 13.13 40.45
C TYR A 10 23.75 12.74 40.59
N LEU A 11 22.87 13.71 40.86
CA LEU A 11 21.42 13.46 40.95
C LEU A 11 20.85 13.06 39.58
N LEU A 12 21.30 13.72 38.50
CA LEU A 12 20.92 13.37 37.12
C LEU A 12 21.39 11.97 36.72
N VAL A 13 22.63 11.59 37.06
CA VAL A 13 23.15 10.24 36.80
C VAL A 13 22.36 9.18 37.58
N LEU A 14 21.98 9.46 38.83
CA LEU A 14 21.17 8.56 39.64
C LEU A 14 19.75 8.39 39.07
N ILE A 15 19.13 9.48 38.60
CA ILE A 15 17.81 9.43 37.95
C ILE A 15 17.88 8.63 36.65
N VAL A 16 18.89 8.84 35.82
CA VAL A 16 19.07 8.07 34.57
C VAL A 16 19.26 6.58 34.87
N TRP A 17 20.06 6.22 35.90
CA TRP A 17 20.23 4.83 36.30
C TRP A 17 18.96 4.21 36.89
N ILE A 18 18.15 4.97 37.63
CA ILE A 18 16.83 4.51 38.09
C ILE A 18 15.91 4.24 36.90
N PHE A 19 15.89 5.12 35.89
CA PHE A 19 15.10 4.89 34.67
C PHE A 19 15.61 3.71 33.85
N VAL A 20 16.92 3.49 33.77
CA VAL A 20 17.50 2.32 33.11
C VAL A 20 17.11 1.05 33.87
N VAL A 21 17.22 1.02 35.20
CA VAL A 21 16.83 -0.15 36.00
C VAL A 21 15.33 -0.41 35.92
N ILE A 22 14.48 0.62 35.99
CA ILE A 22 13.02 0.49 35.80
C ILE A 22 12.72 0.00 34.39
N ALA A 23 13.36 0.53 33.35
CA ALA A 23 13.17 0.06 31.97
C ALA A 23 13.68 -1.37 31.79
N THR A 24 14.77 -1.77 32.45
CA THR A 24 15.29 -3.13 32.38
C THR A 24 14.37 -4.11 33.11
N VAL A 25 13.78 -3.70 34.24
CA VAL A 25 12.76 -4.48 34.98
C VAL A 25 11.42 -4.52 34.22
N TYR A 26 11.04 -3.44 33.51
CA TYR A 26 9.86 -3.44 32.65
C TYR A 26 10.06 -4.31 31.40
N VAL A 27 11.25 -4.29 30.81
CA VAL A 27 11.61 -5.12 29.65
C VAL A 27 11.78 -6.60 30.04
N PHE A 28 12.33 -6.90 31.22
CA PHE A 28 12.36 -8.28 31.72
C PHE A 28 10.97 -8.82 32.11
N ASN A 29 10.04 -7.96 32.51
CA ASN A 29 8.65 -8.36 32.77
C ASN A 29 7.76 -8.41 31.50
N PHE A 30 8.23 -7.92 30.35
CA PHE A 30 7.50 -7.97 29.06
C PHE A 30 8.08 -8.92 28.02
N VAL A 31 9.18 -9.61 28.32
CA VAL A 31 9.63 -10.79 27.55
C VAL A 31 9.25 -12.05 28.31
N VAL A 32 7.95 -12.18 28.60
CA VAL A 32 7.34 -13.51 28.67
C VAL A 32 7.01 -13.86 27.23
N ILE A 33 7.85 -14.71 26.65
CA ILE A 33 7.57 -15.41 25.41
C ILE A 33 6.23 -16.11 25.61
N TYR A 34 5.25 -15.75 24.80
CA TYR A 34 4.06 -16.57 24.55
C TYR A 34 4.54 -17.86 23.89
N ASP A 35 4.96 -18.83 24.69
CA ASP A 35 4.80 -20.22 24.30
C ASP A 35 3.29 -20.49 24.33
N PRO A 36 2.68 -20.99 23.24
CA PRO A 36 1.35 -21.57 23.38
C PRO A 36 1.51 -22.71 24.39
N PRO A 37 0.74 -22.73 25.50
CA PRO A 37 0.77 -23.89 26.34
C PRO A 37 0.33 -25.06 25.48
N GLY A 38 1.24 -26.01 25.25
CA GLY A 38 0.88 -27.40 25.13
C GLY A 38 0.14 -27.77 26.41
N TYR A 39 -1.15 -27.49 26.44
CA TYR A 39 -2.05 -27.78 27.55
C TYR A 39 -2.36 -29.28 27.48
N VAL A 40 -1.42 -30.07 27.97
CA VAL A 40 -1.64 -31.48 28.30
C VAL A 40 -1.82 -31.57 29.80
N ASP A 41 -2.93 -32.23 30.15
CA ASP A 41 -3.41 -32.69 31.45
C ASP A 41 -4.19 -31.71 32.35
N GLY A 42 -5.51 -31.96 32.45
CA GLY A 42 -6.48 -31.25 33.30
C GLY A 42 -7.81 -30.94 32.60
N ASN A 43 -7.80 -30.11 31.56
CA ASN A 43 -9.04 -29.59 30.92
C ASN A 43 -9.79 -30.60 30.06
N ARG A 44 -9.11 -31.67 29.60
CA ARG A 44 -9.72 -32.73 28.78
C ARG A 44 -10.69 -33.60 29.58
N SER A 45 -10.52 -33.67 30.90
CA SER A 45 -11.43 -34.39 31.82
C SER A 45 -12.73 -33.61 32.06
N ARG A 46 -12.65 -32.30 32.33
CA ARG A 46 -13.82 -31.45 32.65
C ARG A 46 -14.74 -31.22 31.45
N THR A 47 -14.20 -31.01 30.26
CA THR A 47 -15.00 -30.92 29.02
C THR A 47 -15.73 -32.23 28.69
N THR A 48 -15.14 -33.37 29.07
CA THR A 48 -15.77 -34.69 28.93
C THR A 48 -16.90 -34.87 29.96
N LEU A 49 -16.68 -34.46 31.23
CA LEU A 49 -17.71 -34.46 32.28
C LEU A 49 -18.93 -33.60 31.94
N ILE A 50 -18.71 -32.40 31.40
CA ILE A 50 -19.80 -31.53 30.92
C ILE A 50 -20.62 -32.24 29.85
N ARG A 51 -19.93 -32.90 28.89
CA ARG A 51 -20.59 -33.64 27.82
C ARG A 51 -21.41 -34.81 28.36
N GLU A 52 -20.88 -35.55 29.34
CA GLU A 52 -21.57 -36.64 30.01
C GLU A 52 -22.81 -36.16 30.78
N TYR A 53 -22.68 -35.12 31.62
CA TYR A 53 -23.81 -34.57 32.39
C TYR A 53 -24.90 -33.96 31.50
N LEU A 54 -24.53 -33.34 30.38
CA LEU A 54 -25.47 -32.88 29.36
C LEU A 54 -26.26 -34.05 28.75
N THR A 55 -25.59 -35.18 28.47
CA THR A 55 -26.26 -36.35 27.87
C THR A 55 -27.08 -37.17 28.87
N SER A 56 -26.73 -37.18 30.15
CA SER A 56 -27.40 -37.97 31.19
C SER A 56 -28.52 -37.21 31.92
N GLY A 57 -28.77 -35.94 31.59
CA GLY A 57 -29.80 -35.10 32.22
C GLY A 57 -29.50 -34.70 33.67
N GLN A 58 -28.22 -34.74 34.08
CA GLN A 58 -27.78 -34.44 35.45
C GLN A 58 -27.46 -32.95 35.61
N TYR A 59 -28.51 -32.12 35.58
CA TYR A 59 -28.38 -30.66 35.53
C TYR A 59 -27.74 -30.04 36.78
N SER A 60 -27.92 -30.63 37.97
CA SER A 60 -27.29 -30.14 39.20
C SER A 60 -25.75 -30.23 39.15
N GLN A 61 -25.21 -31.38 38.75
CA GLN A 61 -23.78 -31.62 38.64
C GLN A 61 -23.16 -30.76 37.52
N LEU A 62 -23.93 -30.50 36.46
CA LEU A 62 -23.53 -29.58 35.39
C LEU A 62 -23.34 -28.14 35.93
N VAL A 63 -24.25 -27.66 36.78
CA VAL A 63 -24.19 -26.32 37.38
C VAL A 63 -22.99 -26.20 38.31
N ASP A 64 -22.70 -27.23 39.10
CA ASP A 64 -21.53 -27.26 39.98
C ASP A 64 -20.22 -27.17 39.18
N VAL A 65 -20.10 -27.97 38.11
CA VAL A 65 -18.94 -27.89 37.20
C VAL A 65 -18.85 -26.53 36.52
N ALA A 66 -19.98 -25.95 36.09
CA ALA A 66 -20.01 -24.64 35.45
C ALA A 66 -19.61 -23.49 36.40
N ASN A 67 -19.99 -23.55 37.68
CA ASN A 67 -19.65 -22.54 38.67
C ASN A 67 -18.16 -22.54 39.05
N GLU A 68 -17.47 -23.65 38.86
CA GLU A 68 -16.00 -23.75 39.03
C GLU A 68 -15.22 -23.26 37.79
N MET A 69 -15.90 -22.95 36.69
CA MET A 69 -15.27 -22.48 35.46
C MET A 69 -15.23 -20.96 35.42
N GLU A 70 -14.10 -20.42 34.97
CA GLU A 70 -13.98 -19.02 34.67
C GLU A 70 -14.61 -18.72 33.30
N LEU A 71 -15.57 -17.81 33.29
CA LEU A 71 -16.20 -17.35 32.07
C LEU A 71 -15.24 -16.40 31.34
N LEU A 72 -14.59 -16.89 30.27
CA LEU A 72 -13.72 -16.09 29.41
C LEU A 72 -14.56 -15.22 28.46
N VAL A 73 -15.23 -14.21 29.01
CA VAL A 73 -15.87 -13.14 28.22
C VAL A 73 -14.88 -11.99 28.12
N ASP A 74 -14.77 -11.39 26.93
CA ASP A 74 -14.01 -10.17 26.72
C ASP A 74 -14.55 -9.08 27.67
N PRO A 75 -13.80 -8.65 28.70
CA PRO A 75 -14.23 -7.61 29.61
C PRO A 75 -14.05 -6.27 28.89
N MET A 76 -14.85 -6.01 27.86
CA MET A 76 -14.86 -4.71 27.21
C MET A 76 -15.30 -3.66 28.22
N ARG A 77 -14.31 -2.92 28.77
CA ARG A 77 -14.54 -1.66 29.47
C ARG A 77 -15.22 -0.68 28.51
N GLU A 78 -16.17 0.08 29.03
CA GLU A 78 -16.76 1.22 28.33
C GLU A 78 -15.65 2.20 27.93
N ARG A 79 -15.47 2.41 26.62
CA ARG A 79 -14.46 3.30 26.05
C ARG A 79 -14.92 4.74 26.14
N ASP A 80 -14.02 5.66 26.44
CA ASP A 80 -14.35 7.08 26.40
C ASP A 80 -14.50 7.61 24.95
N PHE A 81 -15.11 8.78 24.77
CA PHE A 81 -15.36 9.35 23.45
C PHE A 81 -14.07 9.55 22.62
N ASN A 82 -12.96 9.95 23.24
CA ASN A 82 -11.69 10.16 22.53
C ASN A 82 -11.05 8.83 22.14
N GLU A 83 -11.18 7.80 22.96
CA GLU A 83 -10.78 6.43 22.62
C GLU A 83 -11.58 5.89 21.43
N VAL A 84 -12.88 6.14 21.39
CA VAL A 84 -13.74 5.78 20.24
C VAL A 84 -13.32 6.54 18.99
N VAL A 85 -13.08 7.86 19.07
CA VAL A 85 -12.63 8.67 17.93
C VAL A 85 -11.30 8.16 17.38
N ARG A 86 -10.31 7.88 18.24
CA ARG A 86 -9.01 7.32 17.83
C ARG A 86 -9.16 5.94 17.19
N ASP A 87 -9.98 5.07 17.75
CA ASP A 87 -10.26 3.75 17.16
C ASP A 87 -10.86 3.88 15.76
N ILE A 88 -11.82 4.80 15.54
CA ILE A 88 -12.40 5.03 14.22
C ILE A 88 -11.35 5.61 13.26
N GLU A 89 -10.50 6.55 13.69
CA GLU A 89 -9.45 7.11 12.81
C GLU A 89 -8.49 6.04 12.28
N THR A 90 -8.17 5.02 13.08
CA THR A 90 -7.33 3.90 12.62
C THR A 90 -8.01 3.07 11.53
N LYS A 91 -9.35 3.04 11.50
CA LYS A 91 -10.15 2.29 10.53
C LYS A 91 -10.54 3.15 9.32
N VAL A 92 -10.62 4.46 9.51
CA VAL A 92 -11.13 5.43 8.53
C VAL A 92 -10.15 6.62 8.40
N PRO A 93 -8.91 6.38 7.94
CA PRO A 93 -7.82 7.37 8.03
C PRO A 93 -7.99 8.57 7.09
N PHE A 94 -8.97 8.54 6.19
CA PHE A 94 -9.28 9.65 5.27
C PHE A 94 -10.26 10.67 5.88
N LEU A 95 -10.84 10.41 7.05
CA LEU A 95 -11.68 11.38 7.77
C LEU A 95 -10.86 12.16 8.80
N PRO A 96 -11.09 13.48 8.95
CA PRO A 96 -10.41 14.31 9.96
C PRO A 96 -11.17 14.26 11.29
N LEU A 97 -11.31 13.07 11.89
CA LEU A 97 -12.20 12.87 13.06
C LEU A 97 -11.68 13.55 14.31
N ASP A 98 -10.37 13.57 14.57
CA ASP A 98 -9.78 14.32 15.69
C ASP A 98 -10.13 15.82 15.59
N PHE A 99 -9.99 16.38 14.39
CA PHE A 99 -10.33 17.77 14.14
C PHE A 99 -11.83 18.01 14.37
N TRP A 100 -12.70 17.18 13.80
CA TRP A 100 -14.15 17.27 14.04
C TRP A 100 -14.51 17.14 15.53
N ALA A 101 -13.89 16.22 16.26
CA ALA A 101 -14.09 16.01 17.69
C ALA A 101 -13.69 17.25 18.49
N ARG A 102 -12.53 17.87 18.19
CA ARG A 102 -12.12 19.14 18.79
C ARG A 102 -13.12 20.26 18.50
N GLN A 103 -13.62 20.36 17.28
CA GLN A 103 -14.61 21.38 16.89
C GLN A 103 -15.96 21.20 17.63
N THR A 104 -16.39 19.96 17.84
CA THR A 104 -17.67 19.64 18.51
C THR A 104 -17.60 19.72 20.03
N LEU A 105 -16.52 19.23 20.65
CA LEU A 105 -16.34 19.21 22.11
C LEU A 105 -15.99 20.58 22.69
N ILE A 106 -15.14 21.37 22.02
CA ILE A 106 -14.67 22.68 22.52
C ILE A 106 -15.74 23.78 22.30
N GLY A 107 -16.87 23.43 21.67
CA GLY A 107 -18.03 24.31 21.63
C GLY A 107 -17.77 25.59 20.84
N ARG A 108 -17.41 25.49 19.55
CA ARG A 108 -17.64 26.58 18.58
C ARG A 108 -19.16 26.78 18.31
N LYS A 109 -19.99 26.75 19.35
CA LYS A 109 -21.46 26.89 19.31
C LYS A 109 -21.94 28.34 19.14
N LYS A 110 -21.08 29.34 18.89
CA LYS A 110 -21.47 30.76 19.04
C LYS A 110 -21.14 31.72 17.90
N MET A 111 -20.78 31.27 16.70
CA MET A 111 -20.76 32.15 15.53
C MET A 111 -21.39 31.46 14.31
N LYS A 112 -22.35 32.12 13.66
CA LYS A 112 -22.83 31.69 12.34
C LYS A 112 -21.67 31.88 11.35
N PRO A 113 -21.12 30.81 10.75
CA PRO A 113 -20.08 30.98 9.74
C PRO A 113 -20.67 31.77 8.57
N GLN A 114 -19.95 32.81 8.15
CA GLN A 114 -20.40 33.71 7.08
C GLN A 114 -20.25 33.06 5.69
N CYS A 115 -19.36 32.07 5.55
CA CYS A 115 -19.12 31.29 4.34
C CYS A 115 -18.48 29.95 4.74
N GLY A 116 -19.05 28.81 4.32
CA GLY A 116 -18.52 27.48 4.59
C GLY A 116 -18.63 27.06 6.06
N LYS A 117 -19.66 26.27 6.40
CA LYS A 117 -19.77 25.61 7.71
C LYS A 117 -18.92 24.34 7.69
N PHE A 118 -18.17 24.08 8.77
CA PHE A 118 -17.50 22.79 8.92
C PHE A 118 -18.56 21.68 8.90
N PRO A 119 -18.49 20.73 7.96
CA PRO A 119 -19.54 19.72 7.82
C PRO A 119 -19.54 18.78 9.01
N SER A 120 -20.73 18.37 9.45
CA SER A 120 -20.83 17.27 10.41
C SER A 120 -20.37 15.99 9.73
N ILE A 121 -19.63 15.12 10.44
CA ILE A 121 -19.25 13.80 9.89
C ILE A 121 -20.47 12.96 9.50
N PHE A 122 -21.62 13.21 10.13
CA PHE A 122 -22.89 12.53 9.85
C PHE A 122 -23.63 13.10 8.63
N GLU A 123 -23.20 14.26 8.12
CA GLU A 123 -23.72 14.89 6.89
C GLU A 123 -22.82 14.58 5.68
N LEU A 124 -21.72 13.85 5.88
CA LEU A 124 -20.84 13.44 4.80
C LEU A 124 -21.44 12.28 4.01
N GLU A 125 -21.44 12.38 2.69
CA GLU A 125 -21.90 11.31 1.79
C GLU A 125 -20.77 10.29 1.56
N ILE A 126 -20.60 9.38 2.50
CA ILE A 126 -19.60 8.31 2.43
C ILE A 126 -20.14 7.13 1.62
N ASN A 127 -19.38 6.68 0.63
CA ASN A 127 -19.69 5.53 -0.21
C ASN A 127 -18.67 4.39 0.02
N ASN A 128 -19.18 3.19 0.33
CA ASN A 128 -18.40 1.95 0.50
C ASN A 128 -17.16 2.13 1.39
N ASP A 129 -17.35 2.83 2.52
CA ASP A 129 -16.36 3.13 3.57
C ASP A 129 -15.13 3.95 3.20
N LEU A 130 -14.85 4.23 1.91
CA LEU A 130 -13.59 4.86 1.48
C LEU A 130 -13.79 6.12 0.65
N TRP A 131 -14.89 6.19 -0.10
CA TRP A 131 -15.14 7.26 -1.05
C TRP A 131 -16.07 8.30 -0.44
N GLN A 132 -15.92 9.55 -0.84
CA GLN A 132 -16.88 10.60 -0.50
C GLN A 132 -17.50 11.16 -1.78
N THR A 133 -18.83 11.33 -1.77
CA THR A 133 -19.57 11.77 -2.95
C THR A 133 -19.77 13.28 -2.91
N GLN A 134 -19.48 13.94 -4.04
CA GLN A 134 -19.87 15.32 -4.30
C GLN A 134 -20.71 15.36 -5.57
N HIS A 135 -22.00 15.66 -5.40
CA HIS A 135 -22.92 15.92 -6.50
C HIS A 135 -22.76 17.35 -7.01
N THR A 136 -22.80 17.53 -8.33
CA THR A 136 -22.69 18.84 -8.97
C THR A 136 -23.78 18.99 -10.04
N SER A 137 -23.95 20.20 -10.56
CA SER A 137 -24.83 20.47 -11.70
C SER A 137 -24.43 19.71 -12.96
N ASN A 138 -23.15 19.32 -13.10
CA ASN A 138 -22.63 18.56 -14.23
C ASN A 138 -21.70 17.42 -13.82
N GLY A 139 -22.32 16.37 -13.27
CA GLY A 139 -21.65 15.12 -12.92
C GLY A 139 -21.51 14.90 -11.42
N THR A 140 -21.00 13.73 -11.07
CA THR A 140 -20.77 13.28 -9.71
C THR A 140 -19.30 12.93 -9.54
N TYR A 141 -18.74 13.42 -8.44
CA TYR A 141 -17.34 13.24 -8.07
C TYR A 141 -17.28 12.23 -6.92
N GLN A 142 -16.49 11.19 -7.10
CA GLN A 142 -16.15 10.20 -6.08
C GLN A 142 -14.73 10.49 -5.61
N LEU A 143 -14.60 11.10 -4.44
CA LEU A 143 -13.33 11.57 -3.89
C LEU A 143 -12.71 10.46 -3.04
N PHE A 144 -11.44 10.13 -3.31
CA PHE A 144 -10.72 9.03 -2.64
C PHE A 144 -9.82 9.52 -1.51
N GLY A 145 -9.04 10.57 -1.75
CA GLY A 145 -8.08 11.06 -0.78
C GLY A 145 -7.50 12.43 -1.15
N ALA A 146 -6.94 13.13 -0.17
CA ALA A 146 -6.33 14.44 -0.34
C ALA A 146 -4.91 14.48 0.26
N TYR A 147 -4.00 15.19 -0.42
CA TYR A 147 -2.57 15.20 -0.10
C TYR A 147 -1.98 16.59 -0.25
N MET A 148 -1.11 16.99 0.69
CA MET A 148 -0.34 18.22 0.57
C MET A 148 0.88 17.99 -0.32
N ASP A 149 0.98 18.77 -1.39
CA ASP A 149 2.08 18.73 -2.36
C ASP A 149 2.81 20.08 -2.40
N ASN A 150 3.97 20.14 -1.76
CA ASN A 150 4.87 21.28 -1.77
C ASN A 150 6.15 21.02 -2.58
N ARG A 151 6.14 19.99 -3.43
CA ARG A 151 7.21 19.78 -4.40
C ARG A 151 7.13 20.88 -5.45
N LYS A 152 8.28 21.38 -5.88
CA LYS A 152 8.35 22.44 -6.89
C LYS A 152 7.69 21.97 -8.19
N SER A 153 6.54 22.56 -8.54
CA SER A 153 5.73 22.11 -9.69
C SER A 153 5.62 23.13 -10.82
N ASN A 154 6.10 24.35 -10.63
CA ASN A 154 6.11 25.40 -11.65
C ASN A 154 7.14 26.48 -11.29
N ALA A 155 7.28 27.47 -12.16
CA ALA A 155 8.18 28.60 -11.94
C ALA A 155 7.83 29.43 -10.69
N ASN A 156 6.56 29.41 -10.27
CA ASN A 156 6.04 30.18 -9.13
C ASN A 156 6.12 29.40 -7.80
N ASP A 157 6.69 28.20 -7.82
CA ASP A 157 6.78 27.31 -6.66
C ASP A 157 5.43 27.13 -5.93
N GLN A 158 4.33 26.98 -6.69
CA GLN A 158 2.99 26.90 -6.13
C GLN A 158 2.75 25.57 -5.40
N TRP A 159 2.24 25.64 -4.17
CA TRP A 159 1.88 24.47 -3.37
C TRP A 159 0.41 24.12 -3.57
N TYR A 160 0.06 22.84 -3.52
CA TYR A 160 -1.30 22.39 -3.76
C TYR A 160 -1.78 21.41 -2.68
N VAL A 161 -3.06 21.46 -2.37
CA VAL A 161 -3.78 20.27 -1.90
C VAL A 161 -4.26 19.52 -3.14
N ARG A 162 -3.73 18.31 -3.34
CA ARG A 162 -4.08 17.42 -4.44
C ARG A 162 -5.17 16.47 -3.98
N ILE A 163 -6.30 16.44 -4.69
CA ILE A 163 -7.44 15.56 -4.42
C ILE A 163 -7.49 14.51 -5.51
N LEU A 164 -7.34 13.24 -5.13
CA LEU A 164 -7.48 12.10 -6.01
C LEU A 164 -8.92 11.60 -5.97
N GLY A 165 -9.52 11.35 -7.13
CA GLY A 165 -10.88 10.83 -7.21
C GLY A 165 -11.25 10.37 -8.61
N MET A 166 -12.51 9.97 -8.77
CA MET A 166 -13.08 9.61 -10.05
C MET A 166 -14.34 10.42 -10.34
N ILE A 167 -14.50 10.89 -11.58
CA ILE A 167 -15.64 11.72 -12.00
C ILE A 167 -16.39 11.02 -13.11
N ASP A 168 -17.72 11.03 -13.09
CA ASP A 168 -18.57 10.41 -14.13
C ASP A 168 -18.67 11.24 -15.42
N ARG A 169 -17.74 12.17 -15.63
CA ARG A 169 -17.64 13.05 -16.79
C ARG A 169 -16.22 13.03 -17.33
N VAL A 170 -16.12 13.03 -18.65
CA VAL A 170 -14.86 13.25 -19.37
C VAL A 170 -14.72 14.74 -19.65
N ASP A 171 -13.52 15.29 -19.47
CA ASP A 171 -13.21 16.71 -19.73
C ASP A 171 -14.10 17.71 -18.97
N THR A 172 -14.50 17.36 -17.73
CA THR A 172 -15.23 18.32 -16.91
C THR A 172 -14.29 19.39 -16.36
N HIS A 173 -14.68 20.64 -16.60
CA HIS A 173 -14.02 21.83 -16.06
C HIS A 173 -15.05 22.74 -15.38
N LEU A 174 -16.01 22.13 -14.68
CA LEU A 174 -16.99 22.87 -13.91
C LEU A 174 -16.25 23.77 -12.90
N PRO A 175 -16.59 25.07 -12.77
CA PRO A 175 -16.00 25.90 -11.74
C PRO A 175 -16.32 25.34 -10.35
N MET A 176 -15.32 24.79 -9.68
CA MET A 176 -15.41 24.25 -8.33
C MET A 176 -14.54 25.06 -7.39
N PHE A 177 -14.82 24.96 -6.09
CA PHE A 177 -14.05 25.60 -5.03
C PHE A 177 -13.62 24.58 -4.00
N CYS A 178 -12.42 24.77 -3.47
CA CYS A 178 -11.89 24.01 -2.36
C CYS A 178 -12.03 24.82 -1.08
N GLN A 179 -12.69 24.26 -0.08
CA GLN A 179 -12.74 24.79 1.29
C GLN A 179 -11.67 24.08 2.11
N ILE A 180 -10.53 24.75 2.32
CA ILE A 180 -9.36 24.20 3.00
C ILE A 180 -9.40 24.60 4.49
N TRP A 181 -9.34 23.60 5.37
CA TRP A 181 -9.40 23.79 6.82
C TRP A 181 -8.02 23.68 7.45
N TYR A 182 -7.73 24.56 8.40
CA TYR A 182 -6.50 24.59 9.18
C TYR A 182 -6.84 24.61 10.67
N ASP A 183 -5.98 24.04 11.50
CA ASP A 183 -6.15 24.02 12.95
C ASP A 183 -6.24 25.43 13.57
N GLN A 184 -5.45 26.37 13.05
CA GLN A 184 -5.40 27.74 13.57
C GLN A 184 -6.53 28.64 13.04
N GLN A 185 -7.41 28.15 12.17
CA GLN A 185 -8.42 28.96 11.51
C GLN A 185 -9.84 28.62 12.01
N GLU A 186 -10.69 29.64 12.08
CA GLU A 186 -12.09 29.48 12.45
C GLU A 186 -13.00 29.18 11.26
N LYS A 187 -12.55 29.56 10.06
CA LYS A 187 -13.29 29.45 8.80
C LYS A 187 -12.41 28.72 7.77
N PRO A 188 -13.01 28.08 6.77
CA PRO A 188 -12.23 27.51 5.69
C PRO A 188 -11.62 28.65 4.86
N VAL A 189 -10.44 28.37 4.33
CA VAL A 189 -9.84 29.18 3.27
C VAL A 189 -10.40 28.65 1.97
N THR A 190 -11.18 29.46 1.28
CA THR A 190 -11.81 29.04 0.02
C THR A 190 -11.03 29.53 -1.19
N VAL A 191 -10.63 28.60 -2.05
CA VAL A 191 -9.89 28.87 -3.30
C VAL A 191 -10.59 28.21 -4.49
N PRO A 192 -10.51 28.77 -5.71
CA PRO A 192 -10.98 28.05 -6.89
C PRO A 192 -10.13 26.81 -7.13
N LEU A 193 -10.76 25.73 -7.62
CA LEU A 193 -10.04 24.56 -8.08
C LEU A 193 -9.31 24.90 -9.38
N GLU A 194 -7.98 24.76 -9.39
CA GLU A 194 -7.14 25.30 -10.47
C GLU A 194 -6.87 24.31 -11.58
N GLN A 195 -6.68 23.02 -11.25
CA GLN A 195 -6.21 22.03 -12.21
C GLN A 195 -7.01 20.73 -12.13
N TYR A 196 -7.34 20.19 -13.31
CA TYR A 196 -7.96 18.88 -13.53
C TYR A 196 -7.04 18.03 -14.40
N HIS A 197 -6.28 17.12 -13.79
CA HIS A 197 -5.47 16.17 -14.55
C HIS A 197 -6.26 14.89 -14.76
N TYR A 198 -6.72 14.67 -16.00
CA TYR A 198 -7.31 13.39 -16.40
C TYR A 198 -6.22 12.32 -16.50
N ILE A 199 -6.33 11.24 -15.72
CA ILE A 199 -5.27 10.23 -15.59
C ILE A 199 -5.59 9.01 -16.46
N TRP A 200 -5.90 9.25 -17.74
CA TRP A 200 -6.17 8.22 -18.73
C TRP A 200 -5.93 8.75 -20.14
N ILE A 201 -5.58 7.87 -21.09
CA ILE A 201 -5.43 8.25 -22.49
C ILE A 201 -6.72 7.91 -23.24
N LYS A 202 -7.40 8.91 -23.79
CA LYS A 202 -8.71 8.76 -24.47
C LYS A 202 -8.69 7.73 -25.60
N SER A 203 -7.58 7.65 -26.34
CA SER A 203 -7.44 6.69 -27.45
C SER A 203 -7.39 5.23 -27.00
N TRP A 204 -7.20 4.94 -25.71
CA TRP A 204 -7.32 3.59 -25.17
C TRP A 204 -8.78 3.13 -25.00
N GLY A 205 -9.74 4.01 -25.24
CA GLY A 205 -11.17 3.72 -25.15
C GLY A 205 -11.74 3.90 -23.75
N ASN A 206 -13.05 3.63 -23.63
CA ASN A 206 -13.80 3.72 -22.38
C ASN A 206 -13.74 5.12 -21.71
N ALA A 207 -13.63 6.17 -22.53
CA ALA A 207 -13.61 7.57 -22.13
C ALA A 207 -14.92 8.23 -22.60
N PHE A 208 -16.02 7.97 -21.88
CA PHE A 208 -17.32 8.59 -22.15
C PHE A 208 -18.06 8.93 -20.84
N ASN A 209 -19.04 9.84 -20.95
CA ASN A 209 -19.83 10.32 -19.81
C ASN A 209 -20.72 9.21 -19.23
N GLY A 210 -20.97 9.27 -17.92
CA GLY A 210 -21.75 8.27 -17.17
C GLY A 210 -20.91 7.15 -16.59
N GLN A 211 -19.60 7.16 -16.83
CA GLN A 211 -18.64 6.24 -16.25
C GLN A 211 -17.59 7.00 -15.46
N TYR A 212 -17.29 6.50 -14.26
CA TYR A 212 -16.26 7.07 -13.42
C TYR A 212 -14.87 6.97 -14.06
N GLN A 213 -14.21 8.12 -14.17
CA GLN A 213 -12.92 8.34 -14.81
C GLN A 213 -11.92 8.91 -13.79
N PRO A 214 -10.64 8.51 -13.77
CA PRO A 214 -9.68 8.95 -12.76
C PRO A 214 -9.17 10.38 -13.01
N TYR A 215 -9.19 11.20 -11.95
CA TYR A 215 -8.67 12.57 -11.98
C TYR A 215 -7.83 12.89 -10.75
N LEU A 216 -6.83 13.75 -10.96
CA LEU A 216 -6.15 14.49 -9.91
C LEU A 216 -6.54 15.97 -10.00
N MET A 217 -7.29 16.42 -9.01
CA MET A 217 -7.77 17.79 -8.86
C MET A 217 -6.82 18.56 -7.94
N SER A 218 -6.53 19.83 -8.23
CA SER A 218 -5.53 20.59 -7.46
C SER A 218 -6.04 21.94 -6.97
N CYS A 219 -6.04 22.11 -5.67
CA CYS A 219 -6.42 23.35 -4.97
C CYS A 219 -5.15 24.11 -4.57
N PRO A 220 -4.92 25.35 -5.04
CA PRO A 220 -3.73 26.10 -4.70
C PRO A 220 -3.75 26.53 -3.24
N ILE A 221 -2.63 26.36 -2.53
CA ILE A 221 -2.44 26.88 -1.18
C ILE A 221 -1.95 28.33 -1.29
N PRO A 222 -2.69 29.33 -0.73
CA PRO A 222 -2.26 30.73 -0.74
C PRO A 222 -0.88 30.92 -0.11
N TRP A 223 -0.09 31.85 -0.66
CA TRP A 223 1.32 32.05 -0.29
C TRP A 223 1.51 32.32 1.21
N ASP A 224 0.60 33.09 1.80
CA ASP A 224 0.58 33.50 3.20
C ASP A 224 0.26 32.34 4.14
N LEU A 225 -0.30 31.23 3.64
CA LEU A 225 -0.68 30.05 4.42
C LEU A 225 0.26 28.85 4.23
N ARG A 226 1.30 28.97 3.39
CA ARG A 226 2.25 27.88 3.14
C ARG A 226 3.07 27.48 4.37
N HIS A 227 3.08 28.28 5.43
CA HIS A 227 3.70 27.93 6.70
C HIS A 227 2.83 26.98 7.55
N LEU A 228 1.58 26.73 7.16
CA LEU A 228 0.63 25.87 7.85
C LEU A 228 0.40 24.58 7.05
N VAL A 229 0.05 23.51 7.77
CA VAL A 229 -0.37 22.23 7.17
C VAL A 229 -1.90 22.19 7.16
N PRO A 230 -2.55 22.08 6.00
CA PRO A 230 -3.99 21.86 5.93
C PRO A 230 -4.40 20.58 6.66
N VAL A 231 -5.51 20.63 7.39
CA VAL A 231 -6.06 19.50 8.14
C VAL A 231 -7.01 18.70 7.26
N SER A 232 -7.91 19.40 6.56
CA SER A 232 -8.87 18.78 5.66
C SER A 232 -9.26 19.71 4.51
N VAL A 233 -9.86 19.14 3.48
CA VAL A 233 -10.38 19.87 2.33
C VAL A 233 -11.75 19.32 1.94
N SER A 234 -12.65 20.23 1.60
CA SER A 234 -13.92 19.92 0.96
C SER A 234 -13.95 20.50 -0.45
N LEU A 235 -14.59 19.81 -1.37
CA LEU A 235 -14.84 20.27 -2.73
C LEU A 235 -16.32 20.66 -2.89
N VAL A 236 -16.60 21.88 -3.33
CA VAL A 236 -17.97 22.40 -3.48
C VAL A 236 -18.13 23.16 -4.79
N GLU A 237 -19.32 23.14 -5.38
CA GLU A 237 -19.60 23.92 -6.59
C GLU A 237 -19.82 25.41 -6.28
N GLN A 238 -20.48 25.71 -5.16
CA GLN A 238 -20.65 27.10 -4.70
C GLN A 238 -19.71 27.38 -3.54
N GLN A 239 -18.94 28.47 -3.64
CA GLN A 239 -17.86 28.86 -2.72
C GLN A 239 -18.22 28.71 -1.22
N CYS A 240 -19.44 29.10 -0.84
CA CYS A 240 -19.89 29.13 0.55
C CYS A 240 -20.88 28.01 0.93
N ALA A 241 -21.11 27.04 0.06
CA ALA A 241 -22.01 25.92 0.35
C ALA A 241 -21.52 25.11 1.57
N THR A 242 -22.46 24.50 2.28
CA THR A 242 -22.15 23.44 3.24
C THR A 242 -21.73 22.21 2.45
N ALA A 243 -20.50 21.74 2.68
CA ALA A 243 -19.98 20.59 1.95
C ALA A 243 -20.63 19.28 2.42
N THR A 244 -20.80 18.33 1.49
CA THR A 244 -21.19 16.94 1.78
C THR A 244 -19.99 15.98 1.77
N ASN A 245 -18.79 16.54 1.65
CA ASN A 245 -17.52 15.83 1.69
C ASN A 245 -16.50 16.64 2.52
N ASN A 246 -15.55 15.97 3.16
CA ASN A 246 -14.39 16.53 3.83
C ASN A 246 -13.30 15.46 3.94
N LEU A 247 -12.28 15.55 3.08
CA LEU A 247 -11.14 14.63 3.07
C LEU A 247 -10.04 15.16 4.01
N LYS A 248 -9.50 14.30 4.86
CA LYS A 248 -8.27 14.58 5.62
C LYS A 248 -7.13 14.79 4.63
N VAL A 249 -6.37 15.88 4.80
CA VAL A 249 -5.20 16.16 3.97
C VAL A 249 -4.01 15.44 4.58
N MET A 250 -3.45 14.49 3.82
CA MET A 250 -2.26 13.75 4.24
C MET A 250 -0.99 14.51 3.88
N TYR A 251 -0.08 14.62 4.85
CA TYR A 251 1.24 15.22 4.67
C TYR A 251 2.30 14.39 5.41
N ASN A 252 2.61 13.22 4.84
CA ASN A 252 3.48 12.21 5.47
C ASN A 252 4.97 12.51 5.27
N ARG A 253 5.41 13.71 5.64
CA ARG A 253 6.82 14.12 5.55
C ARG A 253 7.58 13.68 6.81
N PRO A 254 8.70 12.95 6.69
CA PRO A 254 9.56 12.62 7.83
C PRO A 254 10.05 13.86 8.57
N LEU A 255 10.15 13.79 9.89
CA LEU A 255 10.58 14.92 10.73
C LEU A 255 12.04 15.34 10.49
N ASP A 256 12.89 14.37 10.17
CA ASP A 256 14.29 14.55 9.82
C ASP A 256 14.50 14.96 8.35
N ASN A 257 13.45 14.94 7.53
CA ASN A 257 13.50 15.10 6.08
C ASN A 257 14.35 14.08 5.33
N GLU A 258 14.74 12.97 5.97
CA GLU A 258 15.53 11.94 5.34
C GLU A 258 14.66 11.02 4.50
N LYS A 259 15.11 10.76 3.26
CA LYS A 259 14.41 9.87 2.33
C LYS A 259 15.11 8.53 2.26
N LYS A 260 14.32 7.47 2.42
CA LYS A 260 14.73 6.11 2.05
C LYS A 260 14.83 5.99 0.53
N MET A 261 15.46 4.92 0.03
CA MET A 261 15.75 4.81 -1.40
C MET A 261 14.52 4.38 -2.21
N PHE A 262 13.99 3.17 -1.97
CA PHE A 262 13.00 2.55 -2.84
C PHE A 262 11.74 2.10 -2.10
N ALA A 263 10.59 2.46 -2.65
CA ALA A 263 9.30 1.86 -2.31
C ALA A 263 8.65 1.23 -3.54
N VAL A 264 7.88 0.17 -3.30
CA VAL A 264 7.14 -0.56 -4.35
C VAL A 264 5.64 -0.37 -4.12
N CYS A 265 4.93 0.10 -5.13
CA CYS A 265 3.47 0.22 -5.14
C CYS A 265 2.88 -0.91 -5.97
N VAL A 266 1.98 -1.69 -5.39
CA VAL A 266 1.28 -2.79 -6.06
C VAL A 266 -0.15 -2.36 -6.38
N LYS A 267 -0.70 -2.86 -7.49
CA LYS A 267 -2.12 -2.67 -7.80
C LYS A 267 -3.04 -3.28 -6.75
N GLY A 268 -4.35 -2.99 -6.87
CA GLY A 268 -5.37 -3.72 -6.12
C GLY A 268 -5.30 -5.22 -6.35
N LEU A 269 -5.10 -5.99 -5.29
CA LEU A 269 -5.06 -7.45 -5.33
C LEU A 269 -6.48 -8.03 -5.26
N ASP A 270 -6.85 -8.76 -6.30
CA ASP A 270 -8.15 -9.44 -6.45
C ASP A 270 -7.90 -10.93 -6.73
N PHE A 271 -7.57 -11.66 -5.68
CA PHE A 271 -7.28 -13.11 -5.70
C PHE A 271 -8.14 -13.84 -4.64
N PRO A 272 -9.47 -13.79 -4.71
CA PRO A 272 -10.32 -14.44 -3.71
C PRO A 272 -10.27 -15.96 -3.76
N TYR A 273 -9.97 -16.54 -4.93
CA TYR A 273 -10.03 -17.99 -5.21
C TYR A 273 -8.69 -18.62 -5.56
N GLU A 274 -7.60 -17.85 -5.55
CA GLU A 274 -6.25 -18.34 -5.90
C GLU A 274 -5.29 -18.10 -4.73
N ASP A 275 -4.65 -19.17 -4.24
CA ASP A 275 -3.67 -19.07 -3.18
C ASP A 275 -2.24 -18.94 -3.75
N LEU A 276 -1.77 -17.69 -3.84
CA LEU A 276 -0.41 -17.37 -4.30
C LEU A 276 0.58 -17.16 -3.15
N SER A 277 0.26 -17.61 -1.92
CA SER A 277 1.04 -17.30 -0.72
C SER A 277 2.53 -17.64 -0.83
N VAL A 278 2.87 -18.79 -1.43
CA VAL A 278 4.27 -19.22 -1.56
C VAL A 278 5.04 -18.32 -2.55
N ARG A 279 4.43 -18.02 -3.70
CA ARG A 279 5.01 -17.10 -4.70
C ARG A 279 5.14 -15.69 -4.14
N LEU A 280 4.15 -15.24 -3.37
CA LEU A 280 4.15 -13.94 -2.73
C LEU A 280 5.29 -13.82 -1.69
N VAL A 281 5.56 -14.88 -0.91
CA VAL A 281 6.71 -14.89 0.00
C VAL A 281 8.02 -14.78 -0.76
N GLU A 282 8.23 -15.57 -1.81
CA GLU A 282 9.42 -15.52 -2.65
C GLU A 282 9.62 -14.11 -3.25
N TRP A 283 8.56 -13.53 -3.80
CA TRP A 283 8.60 -12.21 -4.41
C TRP A 283 8.94 -11.10 -3.40
N ILE A 284 8.29 -11.07 -2.23
CA ILE A 284 8.58 -10.08 -1.18
C ILE A 284 10.03 -10.20 -0.69
N GLU A 285 10.54 -11.43 -0.54
CA GLU A 285 11.92 -11.64 -0.13
C GLU A 285 12.92 -11.20 -1.20
N LEU A 286 12.66 -11.51 -2.46
CA LEU A 286 13.50 -11.09 -3.59
C LEU A 286 13.55 -9.56 -3.70
N LEU A 287 12.41 -8.87 -3.63
CA LEU A 287 12.39 -7.41 -3.67
C LEU A 287 13.15 -6.78 -2.50
N GLY A 288 13.07 -7.37 -1.30
CA GLY A 288 13.86 -6.91 -0.17
C GLY A 288 15.37 -7.16 -0.33
N ILE A 289 15.77 -8.22 -1.02
CA ILE A 289 17.18 -8.45 -1.38
C ILE A 289 17.65 -7.41 -2.41
N LEU A 290 16.79 -7.06 -3.38
CA LEU A 290 17.08 -6.07 -4.42
C LEU A 290 17.09 -4.61 -3.90
N GLY A 291 16.68 -4.37 -2.65
CA GLY A 291 16.78 -3.07 -2.00
C GLY A 291 15.46 -2.32 -1.83
N ALA A 292 14.30 -2.96 -2.04
CA ALA A 292 13.01 -2.39 -1.66
C ALA A 292 12.92 -2.27 -0.13
N ASP A 293 12.70 -1.06 0.38
CA ASP A 293 12.54 -0.85 1.82
C ASP A 293 11.14 -1.24 2.30
N LYS A 294 10.11 -0.83 1.55
CA LYS A 294 8.73 -1.17 1.85
C LYS A 294 7.88 -1.38 0.61
N ILE A 295 6.96 -2.34 0.70
CA ILE A 295 5.99 -2.66 -0.36
C ILE A 295 4.59 -2.29 0.11
N TYR A 296 3.86 -1.53 -0.70
CA TYR A 296 2.51 -1.06 -0.42
C TYR A 296 1.51 -1.84 -1.28
N PHE A 297 0.65 -2.61 -0.62
CA PHE A 297 -0.42 -3.37 -1.23
C PHE A 297 -1.78 -2.74 -1.00
N TYR A 298 -2.70 -3.05 -1.90
CA TYR A 298 -4.10 -2.70 -1.80
C TYR A 298 -4.95 -3.97 -1.83
N ASP A 299 -5.71 -4.20 -0.76
CA ASP A 299 -6.61 -5.35 -0.64
C ASP A 299 -7.97 -4.98 -1.24
N LEU A 300 -8.29 -5.55 -2.41
CA LEU A 300 -9.66 -5.59 -2.91
C LEU A 300 -10.35 -6.81 -2.31
N GLN A 301 -9.87 -8.00 -2.68
CA GLN A 301 -10.31 -9.30 -2.17
C GLN A 301 -9.18 -10.31 -2.31
N ILE A 302 -8.43 -10.55 -1.24
CA ILE A 302 -7.33 -11.51 -1.25
C ILE A 302 -7.65 -12.80 -0.49
N HIS A 303 -7.07 -13.91 -0.95
CA HIS A 303 -7.17 -15.21 -0.29
C HIS A 303 -6.68 -15.14 1.18
N PRO A 304 -7.34 -15.81 2.15
CA PRO A 304 -6.97 -15.72 3.57
C PRO A 304 -5.52 -16.10 3.89
N ASN A 305 -4.94 -17.06 3.15
CA ASN A 305 -3.52 -17.41 3.32
C ASN A 305 -2.59 -16.28 2.85
N MET A 306 -2.97 -15.55 1.79
CA MET A 306 -2.22 -14.39 1.34
C MET A 306 -2.36 -13.25 2.36
N SER A 307 -3.55 -13.01 2.93
CA SER A 307 -3.72 -12.05 4.03
C SER A 307 -2.82 -12.40 5.21
N LYS A 308 -2.65 -13.69 5.54
CA LYS A 308 -1.76 -14.16 6.59
C LYS A 308 -0.30 -13.84 6.29
N VAL A 309 0.15 -14.02 5.04
CA VAL A 309 1.50 -13.61 4.59
C VAL A 309 1.68 -12.10 4.72
N LEU A 310 0.75 -11.30 4.20
CA LEU A 310 0.86 -9.83 4.26
C LEU A 310 0.87 -9.32 5.71
N LYS A 311 0.00 -9.85 6.59
CA LYS A 311 -0.01 -9.52 8.03
C LYS A 311 1.31 -9.88 8.73
N HIS A 312 2.00 -10.92 8.27
CA HIS A 312 3.33 -11.23 8.78
C HIS A 312 4.35 -10.14 8.41
N TYR A 313 4.40 -9.75 7.13
CA TYR A 313 5.33 -8.71 6.69
C TYR A 313 4.96 -7.30 7.17
N GLN A 314 3.68 -7.01 7.43
CA GLN A 314 3.26 -5.78 8.11
C GLN A 314 3.85 -5.67 9.51
N ARG A 315 3.86 -6.78 10.28
CA ARG A 315 4.49 -6.82 11.62
C ARG A 315 6.00 -6.63 11.58
N LEU A 316 6.63 -6.95 10.45
CA LEU A 316 8.06 -6.73 10.20
C LEU A 316 8.36 -5.34 9.61
N ASP A 317 7.34 -4.47 9.47
CA ASP A 317 7.43 -3.15 8.82
C ASP A 317 7.91 -3.17 7.34
N ARG A 318 7.95 -4.34 6.70
CA ARG A 318 8.37 -4.49 5.29
C ARG A 318 7.23 -4.28 4.30
N VAL A 319 6.00 -4.35 4.79
CA VAL A 319 4.78 -4.23 3.98
C VAL A 319 3.79 -3.30 4.65
N ASP A 320 3.03 -2.56 3.85
CA ASP A 320 1.79 -1.90 4.24
C ASP A 320 0.63 -2.43 3.38
N VAL A 321 -0.56 -2.57 3.96
CA VAL A 321 -1.76 -3.05 3.25
C VAL A 321 -2.90 -2.10 3.54
N SER A 322 -3.37 -1.42 2.51
CA SER A 322 -4.57 -0.56 2.57
C SER A 322 -5.77 -1.28 1.98
N LYS A 323 -6.96 -1.09 2.56
CA LYS A 323 -8.21 -1.53 1.91
C LYS A 323 -8.45 -0.70 0.65
N LEU A 324 -8.97 -1.32 -0.40
CA LEU A 324 -9.42 -0.66 -1.61
C LEU A 324 -10.84 -1.10 -1.96
N THR A 325 -11.65 -0.17 -2.46
CA THR A 325 -13.00 -0.44 -2.98
C THR A 325 -13.17 0.27 -4.31
N LEU A 326 -14.08 -0.23 -5.14
CA LEU A 326 -14.50 0.46 -6.37
C LEU A 326 -15.43 1.63 -6.01
N PRO A 327 -15.39 2.75 -6.75
CA PRO A 327 -16.22 3.92 -6.50
C PRO A 327 -17.69 3.63 -6.82
N ALA A 328 -18.57 4.47 -6.27
CA ALA A 328 -20.03 4.38 -6.32
C ALA A 328 -20.67 3.62 -7.49
N GLY A 329 -21.66 2.78 -7.16
CA GLY A 329 -22.41 1.98 -8.12
C GLY A 329 -21.68 0.74 -8.64
N ASN A 330 -20.35 0.67 -8.50
CA ASN A 330 -19.60 -0.54 -8.80
C ASN A 330 -19.68 -1.56 -7.65
N PRO A 331 -19.67 -2.87 -7.95
CA PRO A 331 -19.84 -3.90 -6.93
C PRO A 331 -18.60 -4.04 -6.05
N ASN A 332 -18.81 -4.00 -4.73
CA ASN A 332 -17.78 -4.28 -3.72
C ASN A 332 -18.07 -5.56 -2.92
N ILE A 333 -19.09 -6.33 -3.32
CA ILE A 333 -19.44 -7.60 -2.69
C ILE A 333 -18.41 -8.67 -3.11
N PRO A 334 -17.93 -9.52 -2.18
CA PRO A 334 -17.13 -10.70 -2.47
C PRO A 334 -17.62 -11.51 -3.68
N GLY A 335 -16.72 -11.85 -4.60
CA GLY A 335 -17.03 -12.61 -5.82
C GLY A 335 -17.68 -11.79 -6.94
N LEU A 336 -18.66 -10.92 -6.64
CA LEU A 336 -19.25 -10.03 -7.66
C LEU A 336 -18.27 -8.95 -8.13
N GLN A 337 -17.47 -8.41 -7.20
CA GLN A 337 -16.36 -7.50 -7.54
C GLN A 337 -15.33 -8.19 -8.44
N HIS A 338 -14.94 -9.43 -8.09
CA HIS A 338 -14.01 -10.23 -8.88
C HIS A 338 -14.53 -10.49 -10.30
N LEU A 339 -15.80 -10.86 -10.42
CA LEU A 339 -16.46 -11.04 -11.72
C LEU A 339 -16.48 -9.73 -12.50
N PHE A 340 -16.82 -8.60 -11.86
CA PHE A 340 -16.80 -7.29 -12.51
C PHE A 340 -15.41 -6.93 -13.03
N LEU A 341 -14.37 -7.09 -12.21
CA LEU A 341 -12.99 -6.78 -12.60
C LEU A 341 -12.50 -7.68 -13.73
N THR A 342 -12.90 -8.96 -13.73
CA THR A 342 -12.57 -9.92 -14.79
C THR A 342 -13.27 -9.59 -16.11
N GLU A 343 -14.57 -9.27 -16.07
CA GLU A 343 -15.40 -9.04 -17.26
C GLU A 343 -15.29 -7.61 -17.82
N LYS A 344 -14.93 -6.63 -16.98
CA LYS A 344 -14.88 -5.20 -17.33
C LYS A 344 -13.45 -4.66 -17.31
N LEU A 345 -12.63 -5.17 -18.24
CA LEU A 345 -11.19 -4.90 -18.29
C LEU A 345 -10.81 -3.41 -18.34
N TYR A 346 -11.54 -2.58 -19.09
CA TYR A 346 -11.24 -1.15 -19.16
C TYR A 346 -11.53 -0.44 -17.84
N GLN A 347 -12.67 -0.77 -17.21
CA GLN A 347 -13.05 -0.30 -15.89
C GLN A 347 -12.02 -0.72 -14.86
N LYS A 348 -11.60 -1.99 -14.87
CA LYS A 348 -10.53 -2.50 -14.01
C LYS A 348 -9.27 -1.64 -14.12
N ARG A 349 -8.78 -1.41 -15.34
CA ARG A 349 -7.56 -0.61 -15.59
C ARG A 349 -7.70 0.85 -15.14
N GLN A 350 -8.87 1.47 -15.35
CA GLN A 350 -9.13 2.83 -14.88
C GLN A 350 -9.20 2.92 -13.35
N ASN A 351 -9.76 1.90 -12.69
CA ASN A 351 -9.80 1.82 -11.23
C ASN A 351 -8.41 1.58 -10.63
N GLU A 352 -7.55 0.80 -11.31
CA GLU A 352 -6.16 0.57 -10.90
C GLU A 352 -5.32 1.87 -10.84
N ILE A 353 -5.73 2.94 -11.53
CA ILE A 353 -5.03 4.25 -11.46
C ILE A 353 -5.05 4.86 -10.06
N ILE A 354 -6.11 4.60 -9.29
CA ILE A 354 -6.29 5.19 -7.96
C ILE A 354 -5.23 4.70 -6.96
N PRO A 355 -5.03 3.38 -6.73
CA PRO A 355 -4.00 2.91 -5.80
C PRO A 355 -2.57 3.32 -6.21
N TYR A 356 -2.27 3.42 -7.52
CA TYR A 356 -0.97 3.88 -7.98
C TYR A 356 -0.64 5.29 -7.51
N ASN A 357 -1.60 6.20 -7.66
CA ASN A 357 -1.43 7.60 -7.32
C ASN A 357 -1.58 7.84 -5.81
N ASP A 358 -2.49 7.15 -5.12
CA ASP A 358 -2.55 7.17 -3.65
C ASP A 358 -1.22 6.73 -3.02
N CYS A 359 -0.63 5.63 -3.51
CA CYS A 359 0.66 5.15 -3.03
C CYS A 359 1.78 6.16 -3.26
N LEU A 360 1.84 6.79 -4.45
CA LEU A 360 2.78 7.89 -4.72
C LEU A 360 2.63 9.01 -3.69
N TYR A 361 1.43 9.54 -3.54
CA TYR A 361 1.21 10.72 -2.71
C TYR A 361 1.41 10.46 -1.20
N LYS A 362 1.10 9.26 -0.71
CA LYS A 362 1.39 8.86 0.67
C LYS A 362 2.88 8.74 0.98
N ASN A 363 3.72 8.56 -0.04
CA ASN A 363 5.10 8.12 0.11
C ASN A 363 6.15 9.01 -0.59
N MET A 364 5.75 10.01 -1.39
CA MET A 364 6.66 10.86 -2.16
C MET A 364 7.68 11.65 -1.32
N TYR A 365 7.37 11.88 -0.04
CA TYR A 365 8.29 12.51 0.91
C TYR A 365 9.15 11.52 1.68
N LYS A 366 8.81 10.23 1.68
CA LYS A 366 9.53 9.17 2.42
C LYS A 366 10.59 8.49 1.58
N TYR A 367 10.41 8.46 0.25
CA TYR A 367 11.30 7.74 -0.67
C TYR A 367 11.83 8.64 -1.78
N GLN A 368 13.05 8.35 -2.25
CA GLN A 368 13.64 8.97 -3.43
C GLN A 368 13.02 8.40 -4.71
N TYR A 369 12.85 7.08 -4.75
CA TYR A 369 12.32 6.35 -5.88
C TYR A 369 11.10 5.53 -5.49
N ILE A 370 10.11 5.52 -6.39
CA ILE A 370 8.90 4.71 -6.27
C ILE A 370 8.75 3.91 -7.57
N THR A 371 8.52 2.61 -7.47
CA THR A 371 8.27 1.73 -8.63
C THR A 371 6.90 1.09 -8.51
N LEU A 372 6.24 0.86 -9.65
CA LEU A 372 5.01 0.08 -9.70
C LEU A 372 5.35 -1.31 -10.22
N LEU A 373 4.94 -2.35 -9.50
CA LEU A 373 5.17 -3.74 -9.90
C LEU A 373 3.94 -4.58 -9.60
N ASP A 374 3.66 -5.53 -10.49
CA ASP A 374 2.76 -6.63 -10.20
C ASP A 374 3.51 -7.75 -9.44
N ILE A 375 2.78 -8.61 -8.73
CA ILE A 375 3.38 -9.66 -7.86
C ILE A 375 4.09 -10.79 -8.63
N ASP A 376 4.02 -10.74 -9.97
CA ASP A 376 4.66 -11.63 -10.92
C ASP A 376 5.79 -10.93 -11.72
N GLU A 377 6.16 -9.70 -11.34
CA GLU A 377 7.14 -8.87 -12.05
C GLU A 377 8.33 -8.48 -11.16
N VAL A 378 9.54 -8.52 -11.72
CA VAL A 378 10.76 -8.11 -11.01
C VAL A 378 11.67 -7.30 -11.93
N ILE A 379 12.05 -6.09 -11.52
CA ILE A 379 13.13 -5.35 -12.18
C ILE A 379 14.45 -5.97 -11.71
N MET A 380 15.13 -6.66 -12.62
CA MET A 380 16.30 -7.46 -12.31
C MET A 380 17.58 -6.80 -12.85
N PRO A 381 18.52 -6.38 -11.98
CA PRO A 381 19.83 -5.90 -12.39
C PRO A 381 20.67 -7.02 -13.02
N LYS A 382 21.38 -6.72 -14.10
CA LYS A 382 22.23 -7.68 -14.84
C LYS A 382 23.71 -7.37 -14.68
N ARG A 383 24.57 -8.14 -15.36
CA ARG A 383 26.04 -8.04 -15.26
C ARG A 383 26.50 -8.17 -13.81
N ASN A 384 27.35 -7.27 -13.32
CA ASN A 384 27.89 -7.29 -11.96
C ASN A 384 27.11 -6.40 -10.97
N ILE A 385 25.99 -5.80 -11.40
CA ILE A 385 25.15 -4.94 -10.56
C ILE A 385 24.36 -5.83 -9.59
N LYS A 386 24.43 -5.49 -8.29
CA LYS A 386 23.91 -6.32 -7.19
C LYS A 386 22.51 -5.97 -6.73
N ASP A 387 22.11 -4.71 -6.83
CA ASP A 387 20.84 -4.25 -6.28
C ASP A 387 20.35 -3.00 -7.03
N TRP A 388 19.16 -2.50 -6.67
CA TRP A 388 18.60 -1.30 -7.28
C TRP A 388 19.38 -0.04 -6.95
N LYS A 389 20.10 0.01 -5.81
CA LYS A 389 20.91 1.18 -5.46
C LYS A 389 22.07 1.31 -6.43
N GLU A 390 22.88 0.27 -6.58
CA GLU A 390 24.01 0.25 -7.52
C GLU A 390 23.54 0.44 -8.96
N LEU A 391 22.37 -0.12 -9.31
CA LEU A 391 21.73 0.07 -10.62
C LEU A 391 21.41 1.54 -10.88
N MET A 392 20.77 2.22 -9.92
CA MET A 392 20.37 3.62 -10.08
C MET A 392 21.55 4.58 -10.04
N GLU A 393 22.59 4.29 -9.26
CA GLU A 393 23.86 5.03 -9.28
C GLU A 393 24.49 4.95 -10.69
N THR A 394 24.62 3.73 -11.23
CA THR A 394 25.19 3.49 -12.56
C THR A 394 24.37 4.14 -13.68
N ILE A 395 23.04 4.04 -13.63
CA ILE A 395 22.14 4.57 -14.66
C ILE A 395 22.05 6.09 -14.59
N SER A 396 21.91 6.66 -13.40
CA SER A 396 21.75 8.13 -13.27
C SER A 396 22.97 8.85 -13.82
N ASP A 397 24.18 8.31 -13.57
CA ASP A 397 25.42 8.85 -14.13
C ASP A 397 25.46 8.83 -15.67
N LYS A 398 24.86 7.81 -16.31
CA LYS A 398 24.76 7.72 -17.77
C LYS A 398 23.64 8.59 -18.34
N ALA A 399 22.47 8.55 -17.70
CA ALA A 399 21.23 9.15 -18.21
C ALA A 399 21.19 10.66 -17.99
N ASP A 400 21.66 11.13 -16.83
CA ASP A 400 21.52 12.51 -16.40
C ASP A 400 22.79 13.34 -16.72
N HIS A 401 23.80 12.74 -17.35
CA HIS A 401 25.07 13.41 -17.66
C HIS A 401 24.86 14.66 -18.53
N GLY A 402 25.21 15.83 -17.99
CA GLY A 402 25.08 17.11 -18.69
C GLY A 402 23.65 17.63 -18.83
N SER A 403 22.64 16.94 -18.28
CA SER A 403 21.25 17.44 -18.27
C SER A 403 21.02 18.36 -17.08
N PRO A 404 20.43 19.56 -17.27
CA PRO A 404 20.05 20.44 -16.17
C PRO A 404 18.86 19.89 -15.36
N LEU A 405 18.16 18.89 -15.89
CA LEU A 405 16.99 18.29 -15.27
C LEU A 405 17.01 16.77 -15.45
N PRO A 406 17.24 15.99 -14.37
CA PRO A 406 17.25 14.53 -14.44
C PRO A 406 15.96 13.93 -14.99
N PHE A 407 16.08 12.76 -15.61
CA PHE A 407 14.93 12.02 -16.10
C PHE A 407 13.95 11.70 -14.97
N PRO A 408 12.63 11.88 -15.17
CA PRO A 408 11.64 11.62 -14.15
C PRO A 408 11.44 10.12 -13.89
N SER A 409 11.73 9.27 -14.88
CA SER A 409 11.49 7.82 -14.85
C SER A 409 12.56 7.07 -15.62
N TYR A 410 12.83 5.84 -15.19
CA TYR A 410 13.75 4.90 -15.82
C TYR A 410 12.98 3.65 -16.21
N ASN A 411 12.90 3.37 -17.51
CA ASN A 411 12.02 2.38 -18.11
C ASN A 411 12.77 1.07 -18.38
N PHE A 412 12.26 -0.03 -17.82
CA PHE A 412 12.83 -1.37 -17.98
C PHE A 412 12.00 -2.20 -18.97
N ARG A 413 12.70 -2.70 -20.00
CA ARG A 413 12.07 -3.49 -21.07
C ARG A 413 11.64 -4.86 -20.56
N ASN A 414 10.41 -5.25 -20.90
CA ASN A 414 9.79 -6.50 -20.50
C ASN A 414 10.36 -7.72 -21.23
N VAL A 415 10.53 -8.82 -20.48
CA VAL A 415 10.78 -10.16 -21.02
C VAL A 415 10.05 -11.22 -20.20
N TYR A 416 9.43 -12.18 -20.89
CA TYR A 416 8.60 -13.21 -20.25
C TYR A 416 9.41 -14.43 -19.82
N PHE A 417 9.08 -14.94 -18.63
CA PHE A 417 9.44 -16.26 -18.14
C PHE A 417 8.17 -17.09 -18.10
N LEU A 418 7.92 -17.88 -19.16
CA LEU A 418 6.65 -18.62 -19.31
C LEU A 418 6.72 -19.98 -18.63
N HIS A 419 5.57 -20.48 -18.16
CA HIS A 419 5.52 -21.82 -17.55
C HIS A 419 5.90 -22.92 -18.56
N SER A 420 5.63 -22.72 -19.85
CA SER A 420 6.05 -23.63 -20.93
C SER A 420 7.57 -23.73 -21.07
N HIS A 421 8.33 -22.71 -20.65
CA HIS A 421 9.80 -22.72 -20.69
C HIS A 421 10.42 -23.40 -19.47
N HIS A 422 9.63 -23.75 -18.46
CA HIS A 422 10.13 -24.37 -17.26
C HIS A 422 10.56 -25.81 -17.53
N HIS A 423 11.88 -26.04 -17.54
CA HIS A 423 12.49 -27.35 -17.74
C HIS A 423 13.45 -27.61 -16.57
N PRO A 424 12.96 -28.23 -15.48
CA PRO A 424 13.75 -28.39 -14.27
C PRO A 424 14.97 -29.28 -14.54
N ASP A 425 16.15 -28.69 -14.53
CA ASP A 425 17.40 -29.45 -14.59
C ASP A 425 17.75 -29.97 -13.19
N LYS A 426 17.15 -31.11 -12.83
CA LYS A 426 17.42 -31.78 -11.54
C LYS A 426 18.81 -32.43 -11.47
N LYS A 427 19.56 -32.46 -12.59
CA LYS A 427 20.88 -33.08 -12.67
C LYS A 427 22.01 -32.05 -12.49
N SER A 428 21.78 -30.79 -12.84
CA SER A 428 22.75 -29.72 -12.61
C SER A 428 22.98 -29.50 -11.11
N PRO A 429 24.26 -29.42 -10.66
CA PRO A 429 24.60 -29.04 -9.29
C PRO A 429 24.05 -27.68 -8.88
N GLU A 430 23.83 -26.76 -9.82
CA GLU A 430 23.41 -25.37 -9.55
C GLU A 430 21.94 -25.25 -9.13
N SER A 431 21.08 -26.19 -9.57
CA SER A 431 19.62 -26.17 -9.39
C SER A 431 19.08 -27.29 -8.51
N ARG A 432 19.90 -28.31 -8.20
CA ARG A 432 19.49 -29.49 -7.41
C ARG A 432 18.97 -29.14 -6.01
N ASP A 433 19.47 -28.06 -5.42
CA ASP A 433 19.14 -27.58 -4.08
C ASP A 433 17.98 -26.57 -4.04
N ILE A 434 17.42 -26.20 -5.20
CA ILE A 434 16.30 -25.26 -5.28
C ILE A 434 14.98 -26.01 -5.00
N PRO A 435 14.20 -25.61 -3.98
CA PRO A 435 12.88 -26.19 -3.74
C PRO A 435 11.92 -25.96 -4.91
N GLU A 436 11.14 -26.98 -5.28
CA GLU A 436 10.22 -26.95 -6.44
C GLU A 436 9.12 -25.89 -6.33
N PHE A 437 8.79 -25.46 -5.12
CA PHE A 437 7.73 -24.48 -4.86
C PHE A 437 8.20 -23.02 -4.94
N LEU A 438 9.50 -22.76 -5.09
CA LEU A 438 10.04 -21.41 -5.32
C LEU A 438 10.00 -21.12 -6.82
N HIS A 439 8.90 -20.49 -7.25
CA HIS A 439 8.52 -20.34 -8.64
C HIS A 439 9.56 -19.56 -9.44
N MET A 440 9.99 -18.39 -8.98
CA MET A 440 10.92 -17.54 -9.73
C MET A 440 12.30 -18.19 -9.87
N LEU A 441 12.79 -18.84 -8.81
CA LEU A 441 14.05 -19.59 -8.87
C LEU A 441 13.99 -20.82 -9.78
N GLN A 442 12.82 -21.44 -9.95
CA GLN A 442 12.67 -22.58 -10.87
C GLN A 442 12.54 -22.12 -12.34
N HIS A 443 12.04 -20.92 -12.59
CA HIS A 443 11.81 -20.41 -13.94
C HIS A 443 13.00 -19.56 -14.40
N THR A 444 14.07 -20.20 -14.88
CA THR A 444 15.28 -19.53 -15.40
C THR A 444 15.44 -19.62 -16.92
N ASN A 445 14.36 -19.92 -17.63
CA ASN A 445 14.32 -19.82 -19.09
C ASN A 445 13.33 -18.72 -19.44
N ARG A 446 13.78 -17.75 -20.24
CA ARG A 446 12.96 -16.64 -20.70
C ARG A 446 12.75 -16.72 -22.20
N ALA A 447 11.69 -16.08 -22.69
CA ALA A 447 11.52 -15.81 -24.11
C ALA A 447 12.80 -15.16 -24.68
N ALA A 448 13.22 -15.62 -25.85
CA ALA A 448 14.41 -15.10 -26.53
C ALA A 448 14.24 -13.62 -26.93
N ILE A 449 12.99 -13.21 -27.20
CA ILE A 449 12.61 -11.90 -27.71
C ILE A 449 11.96 -11.07 -26.59
N PHE A 450 12.43 -9.84 -26.41
CA PHE A 450 11.83 -8.84 -25.53
C PHE A 450 10.54 -8.26 -26.14
N SER A 451 9.64 -7.73 -25.30
CA SER A 451 8.52 -6.91 -25.79
C SER A 451 9.01 -5.71 -26.62
N ALA A 452 8.17 -5.09 -27.45
CA ALA A 452 8.62 -3.92 -28.19
C ALA A 452 8.96 -2.77 -27.21
N PRO A 453 9.77 -1.77 -27.63
CA PRO A 453 10.02 -0.59 -26.79
C PRO A 453 8.70 0.00 -26.29
N ASN A 454 8.65 0.35 -25.00
CA ASN A 454 7.47 0.90 -24.31
C ASN A 454 6.24 -0.03 -24.16
N GLU A 455 6.27 -1.27 -24.67
CA GLU A 455 5.22 -2.26 -24.42
C GLU A 455 5.44 -3.01 -23.11
N HIS A 456 4.43 -3.02 -22.23
CA HIS A 456 4.42 -3.77 -20.97
C HIS A 456 5.59 -3.47 -20.02
N VAL A 457 6.19 -2.30 -20.16
CA VAL A 457 7.34 -1.87 -19.36
C VAL A 457 6.95 -1.56 -17.92
N LYS A 458 7.92 -1.53 -17.01
CA LYS A 458 7.76 -0.95 -15.68
C LYS A 458 8.89 0.04 -15.45
N CYS A 459 8.63 1.03 -14.61
CA CYS A 459 9.56 2.12 -14.39
C CYS A 459 9.89 2.29 -12.91
N ILE A 460 11.14 2.65 -12.64
CA ILE A 460 11.53 3.27 -11.37
C ILE A 460 11.39 4.78 -11.54
N HIS A 461 10.58 5.42 -10.70
CA HIS A 461 10.23 6.83 -10.81
C HIS A 461 10.89 7.68 -9.73
N ARG A 462 11.39 8.87 -10.10
CA ARG A 462 11.84 9.89 -9.13
C ARG A 462 10.63 10.53 -8.46
N ALA A 463 10.47 10.29 -7.17
CA ALA A 463 9.27 10.69 -6.43
C ALA A 463 9.08 12.21 -6.35
N ASP A 464 10.14 13.01 -6.52
CA ASP A 464 10.13 14.46 -6.55
C ASP A 464 9.78 15.06 -7.94
N ARG A 465 9.66 14.22 -8.97
CA ARG A 465 9.42 14.65 -10.36
C ARG A 465 8.02 14.28 -10.87
N ILE A 466 7.43 13.20 -10.35
CA ILE A 466 6.16 12.67 -10.89
C ILE A 466 4.95 13.39 -10.30
N LEU A 467 3.99 13.74 -11.17
CA LEU A 467 2.68 14.25 -10.79
C LEU A 467 1.63 13.13 -10.79
N THR A 468 1.55 12.34 -11.86
CA THR A 468 0.60 11.21 -11.95
C THR A 468 1.24 9.97 -12.60
N LEU A 469 0.78 8.79 -12.16
CA LEU A 469 1.28 7.49 -12.58
C LEU A 469 0.22 6.66 -13.30
N HIS A 470 0.69 5.88 -14.27
CA HIS A 470 0.02 4.71 -14.85
C HIS A 470 0.85 3.46 -14.49
N ASN A 471 0.28 2.25 -14.61
CA ASN A 471 0.96 0.99 -14.26
C ASN A 471 2.34 0.83 -14.92
N HIS A 472 2.52 1.39 -16.12
CA HIS A 472 3.73 1.22 -16.92
C HIS A 472 4.68 2.43 -16.91
N PHE A 473 4.16 3.64 -16.72
CA PHE A 473 4.92 4.89 -16.91
C PHE A 473 4.29 6.08 -16.21
N ALA A 474 5.02 7.19 -16.10
CA ALA A 474 4.49 8.46 -15.60
C ALA A 474 3.60 9.13 -16.66
N MET A 475 2.37 9.48 -16.28
CA MET A 475 1.41 10.15 -17.15
C MET A 475 1.66 11.65 -17.22
N ASN A 476 1.92 12.28 -16.06
CA ASN A 476 2.24 13.69 -15.94
C ASN A 476 3.36 13.90 -14.93
N CYS A 477 4.10 15.00 -15.10
CA CYS A 477 5.29 15.33 -14.32
C CYS A 477 5.23 16.78 -13.90
N LEU A 478 5.87 17.07 -12.77
CA LEU A 478 5.85 18.38 -12.15
C LEU A 478 6.58 19.43 -13.00
N GLN A 479 7.66 19.07 -13.69
CA GLN A 479 8.39 20.00 -14.56
C GLN A 479 9.04 19.27 -15.73
N GLY A 480 9.17 19.94 -16.87
CA GLY A 480 9.86 19.44 -18.04
C GLY A 480 9.14 18.27 -18.71
N SER A 481 9.89 17.50 -19.51
CA SER A 481 9.37 16.33 -20.21
C SER A 481 9.07 15.18 -19.24
N CYS A 482 8.03 14.40 -19.56
CA CYS A 482 7.73 13.13 -18.93
C CYS A 482 8.38 11.91 -19.60
N ALA A 483 9.29 12.13 -20.55
CA ALA A 483 10.01 11.04 -21.17
C ALA A 483 10.74 10.20 -20.11
N ALA A 484 10.65 8.89 -20.23
CA ALA A 484 11.44 7.97 -19.44
C ALA A 484 12.76 7.68 -20.17
N TYR A 485 13.84 7.51 -19.41
CA TYR A 485 15.09 7.00 -19.95
C TYR A 485 14.98 5.48 -20.15
N GLU A 486 15.17 5.00 -21.37
CA GLU A 486 15.10 3.56 -21.69
C GLU A 486 16.39 2.86 -21.24
N ILE A 487 16.25 1.86 -20.36
CA ILE A 487 17.38 1.11 -19.83
C ILE A 487 17.83 0.05 -20.83
N ASP A 488 19.15 -0.03 -21.03
CA ASP A 488 19.75 -1.09 -21.81
C ASP A 488 19.46 -2.44 -21.14
N VAL A 489 18.96 -3.40 -21.94
CA VAL A 489 18.62 -4.76 -21.49
C VAL A 489 19.82 -5.54 -20.97
N ASP A 490 21.04 -5.06 -21.20
CA ASP A 490 22.24 -5.62 -20.59
C ASP A 490 22.54 -5.07 -19.19
N ASP A 491 22.05 -3.88 -18.86
CA ASP A 491 22.19 -3.29 -17.52
C ASP A 491 21.09 -3.80 -16.58
N ALA A 492 19.84 -3.87 -17.05
CA ALA A 492 18.72 -4.47 -16.32
C ALA A 492 17.55 -4.83 -17.24
N GLN A 493 16.68 -5.71 -16.77
CA GLN A 493 15.44 -6.07 -17.49
C GLN A 493 14.27 -6.23 -16.53
N LEU A 494 13.05 -6.01 -17.04
CA LEU A 494 11.83 -6.39 -16.33
C LEU A 494 11.53 -7.87 -16.64
N GLN A 495 11.63 -8.72 -15.61
CA GLN A 495 11.27 -10.13 -15.70
C GLN A 495 9.79 -10.27 -15.36
N HIS A 496 9.01 -10.89 -16.24
CA HIS A 496 7.58 -11.14 -16.04
C HIS A 496 7.27 -12.64 -16.04
N TYR A 497 6.94 -13.17 -14.87
CA TYR A 497 6.74 -14.59 -14.61
C TYR A 497 5.28 -15.01 -14.83
N ARG A 498 4.98 -15.60 -15.98
CA ARG A 498 3.59 -15.84 -16.39
C ARG A 498 3.30 -17.27 -16.80
N SER A 499 2.05 -17.71 -16.63
CA SER A 499 1.56 -18.96 -17.21
C SER A 499 1.65 -18.97 -18.73
N ASP A 500 1.21 -17.87 -19.34
CA ASP A 500 1.15 -17.68 -20.79
C ASP A 500 1.28 -16.18 -21.14
N CYS A 501 1.51 -15.86 -22.42
CA CYS A 501 1.60 -14.48 -22.88
C CYS A 501 0.27 -13.72 -22.71
N VAL A 502 0.34 -12.39 -22.70
CA VAL A 502 -0.86 -11.55 -22.75
C VAL A 502 -1.54 -11.64 -24.12
N THR A 503 -2.86 -11.58 -24.13
CA THR A 503 -3.66 -11.63 -25.37
C THR A 503 -3.33 -10.49 -26.34
N THR A 504 -2.87 -9.34 -25.85
CA THR A 504 -2.45 -8.20 -26.68
C THR A 504 -1.17 -8.45 -27.48
N VAL A 505 -0.39 -9.48 -27.14
CA VAL A 505 0.82 -9.89 -27.88
C VAL A 505 0.62 -11.18 -28.68
N HIS A 506 -0.62 -11.64 -28.92
CA HIS A 506 -0.92 -12.92 -29.57
C HIS A 506 -0.09 -13.23 -30.84
N ARG A 507 0.09 -12.26 -31.75
CA ARG A 507 0.88 -12.46 -32.99
C ARG A 507 2.36 -12.75 -32.75
N LYS A 508 2.91 -12.34 -31.60
CA LYS A 508 4.30 -12.58 -31.20
C LYS A 508 4.42 -13.68 -30.15
N CYS A 509 3.29 -14.10 -29.56
CA CYS A 509 3.29 -15.07 -28.47
C CYS A 509 3.79 -16.44 -28.92
N GLU A 510 3.44 -16.89 -30.13
CA GLU A 510 3.97 -18.15 -30.68
C GLU A 510 5.50 -18.15 -30.68
N ASN A 511 6.13 -17.12 -31.23
CA ASN A 511 7.60 -16.99 -31.21
C ASN A 511 8.18 -16.89 -29.79
N MET A 512 7.52 -16.15 -28.89
CA MET A 512 7.97 -16.03 -27.49
C MET A 512 7.87 -17.36 -26.75
N THR A 513 6.88 -18.19 -27.07
CA THR A 513 6.67 -19.51 -26.47
C THR A 513 7.61 -20.56 -27.07
N GLU A 514 7.84 -20.53 -28.38
CA GLU A 514 8.70 -21.49 -29.09
C GLU A 514 10.20 -21.25 -28.84
N PHE A 515 10.65 -20.00 -28.86
CA PHE A 515 12.06 -19.65 -28.72
C PHE A 515 12.37 -19.08 -27.35
N PHE A 516 13.11 -19.83 -26.55
CA PHE A 516 13.57 -19.43 -25.22
C PHE A 516 15.07 -19.62 -25.04
N VAL A 517 15.64 -18.87 -24.11
CA VAL A 517 17.06 -18.92 -23.76
C VAL A 517 17.24 -18.99 -22.24
N PRO A 518 18.31 -19.66 -21.74
CA PRO A 518 18.63 -19.64 -20.33
C PRO A 518 18.97 -18.23 -19.83
N ASP A 519 18.39 -17.86 -18.69
CA ASP A 519 18.68 -16.64 -17.95
C ASP A 519 18.70 -16.96 -16.45
N LYS A 520 19.90 -17.30 -15.96
CA LYS A 520 20.16 -17.66 -14.56
C LYS A 520 20.51 -16.45 -13.69
N ASN A 521 20.21 -15.23 -14.14
CA ASN A 521 20.67 -14.02 -13.44
C ASN A 521 20.09 -13.91 -12.01
N ILE A 522 18.92 -14.49 -11.75
CA ILE A 522 18.33 -14.57 -10.40
C ILE A 522 19.18 -15.41 -9.43
N TYR A 523 20.04 -16.33 -9.91
CA TYR A 523 20.85 -17.18 -9.05
C TYR A 523 21.92 -16.44 -8.25
N LYS A 524 22.23 -15.19 -8.59
CA LYS A 524 23.02 -14.28 -7.74
C LYS A 524 22.45 -14.16 -6.32
N TYR A 525 21.15 -14.33 -6.19
CA TYR A 525 20.41 -14.18 -4.94
C TYR A 525 19.90 -15.52 -4.39
N LYS A 526 20.27 -16.66 -5.00
CA LYS A 526 19.69 -17.98 -4.75
C LYS A 526 19.71 -18.34 -3.27
N ASP A 527 20.88 -18.32 -2.65
CA ASP A 527 21.05 -18.85 -1.30
C ASP A 527 20.30 -18.00 -0.27
N ASP A 528 20.38 -16.67 -0.39
CA ASP A 528 19.67 -15.73 0.46
C ASP A 528 18.16 -15.83 0.27
N LEU A 529 17.69 -15.93 -0.97
CA LEU A 529 16.27 -16.05 -1.30
C LEU A 529 15.67 -17.35 -0.77
N ILE A 530 16.35 -18.49 -0.97
CA ILE A 530 15.93 -19.79 -0.42
C ILE A 530 15.87 -19.70 1.10
N LYS A 531 16.95 -19.23 1.74
CA LYS A 531 17.03 -19.14 3.21
C LYS A 531 15.91 -18.30 3.81
N ARG A 532 15.69 -17.09 3.26
CA ARG A 532 14.65 -16.17 3.76
C ARG A 532 13.25 -16.73 3.50
N SER A 533 13.00 -17.24 2.30
CA SER A 533 11.69 -17.82 1.94
C SER A 533 11.34 -19.03 2.80
N LEU A 534 12.26 -19.98 2.97
CA LEU A 534 12.03 -21.16 3.80
C LEU A 534 11.75 -20.79 5.27
N LYS A 535 12.50 -19.83 5.82
CA LYS A 535 12.27 -19.33 7.18
C LYS A 535 10.83 -18.80 7.32
N THR A 536 10.40 -17.93 6.41
CA THR A 536 9.06 -17.33 6.46
C THR A 536 7.97 -18.38 6.25
N LEU A 537 8.12 -19.27 5.26
CA LEU A 537 7.16 -20.34 4.98
C LEU A 537 7.01 -21.30 6.16
N TYR A 538 8.12 -21.64 6.83
CA TYR A 538 8.11 -22.45 8.05
C TYR A 538 7.39 -21.74 9.21
N GLN A 539 7.74 -20.48 9.49
CA GLN A 539 7.11 -19.68 10.55
C GLN A 539 5.60 -19.52 10.36
N LEU A 540 5.16 -19.44 9.10
CA LEU A 540 3.74 -19.34 8.75
C LEU A 540 3.05 -20.70 8.65
N GLY A 541 3.75 -21.82 8.86
CA GLY A 541 3.16 -23.16 8.84
C GLY A 541 2.75 -23.64 7.44
N PHE A 542 3.32 -23.08 6.38
CA PHE A 542 3.18 -23.59 5.01
C PHE A 542 4.07 -24.82 4.78
N LEU A 543 5.09 -25.02 5.60
CA LEU A 543 5.95 -26.21 5.58
C LEU A 543 5.60 -27.11 6.76
N LYS A 544 5.26 -28.36 6.48
CA LYS A 544 5.11 -29.43 7.48
C LYS A 544 6.15 -30.51 7.19
N LEU A 545 6.81 -31.00 8.24
CA LEU A 545 7.60 -32.22 8.12
C LEU A 545 6.66 -33.34 7.69
N ARG A 546 7.02 -34.08 6.64
CA ARG A 546 6.29 -35.32 6.31
C ARG A 546 6.47 -36.24 7.50
N ASN A 547 5.38 -36.55 8.20
CA ASN A 547 5.37 -37.64 9.17
C ASN A 547 5.65 -38.93 8.41
N TYR A 548 6.85 -39.49 8.58
CA TYR A 548 7.13 -40.86 8.21
C TYR A 548 6.52 -41.78 9.27
N SER A 549 5.19 -41.90 9.23
CA SER A 549 4.39 -42.85 9.99
C SER A 549 3.07 -42.99 9.23
N THR A 550 2.72 -44.07 8.54
CA THR A 550 3.08 -45.50 8.66
C THR A 550 2.90 -46.15 7.27
N THR A 551 4.00 -46.55 6.62
CA THR A 551 3.94 -47.73 5.74
C THR A 551 4.14 -48.94 6.64
N SER A 552 3.05 -49.44 7.16
CA SER A 552 2.98 -50.79 7.74
C SER A 552 1.68 -51.41 7.26
N ASN A 553 1.86 -52.41 6.39
CA ASN A 553 0.93 -53.32 5.73
C ASN A 553 0.26 -52.83 4.44
#